data_AF-A0A1T5B915-F1
#
_entry.id   AF-A0A1T5B915-F1
#
_cell.length_a   1.000
_cell.length_b   1.000
_cell.length_c   1.000
_cell.angle_alpha   90.00
_cell.angle_beta   90.00
_cell.angle_gamma   90.00
#
_symmetry.space_group_name_H-M   'P 1'
#
loop_
_entity.id
_entity.type
_entity.pdbx_description
1 polymer ?
#
loop_
_entity_poly.entity_id
_entity_poly.type
_entity_poly.pdbx_seq_one_letter_code
_entity_poly.pdbx_strand_id
1 'polypeptide(L)' 'MGVLSLITGVVCIVITFRIYIPEIMKADSVKEKWMEFFDFVTDPFTGSSLFYLGLLLMLYGLISI' A
#
# COMPACT_ATOMS: atom_id res chain seq x y z
N MET A 1 -13.84 10.57 14.88
CA MET A 1 -12.43 10.36 14.48
C MET A 1 -12.28 9.16 13.56
N GLY A 2 -12.90 8.00 13.86
CA GLY A 2 -12.75 6.76 13.07
C GLY A 2 -13.07 6.88 11.57
N VAL A 3 -14.17 7.54 11.19
CA VAL A 3 -14.53 7.72 9.76
C VAL A 3 -13.48 8.52 8.98
N LEU A 4 -12.87 9.53 9.60
CA LEU A 4 -11.80 10.32 8.96
C LEU A 4 -10.56 9.44 8.72
N SER A 5 -10.21 8.62 9.71
CA SER A 5 -9.10 7.65 9.62
C SER A 5 -9.35 6.60 8.54
N LEU A 6 -10.59 6.13 8.36
CA LEU A 6 -10.94 5.24 7.24
C LEU A 6 -10.70 5.91 5.88
N ILE A 7 -11.18 7.16 5.71
CA ILE A 7 -11.02 7.90 4.46
C ILE A 7 -9.53 8.10 4.16
N THR A 8 -8.75 8.55 5.15
CA THR A 8 -7.30 8.72 4.99
C THR A 8 -6.60 7.40 4.69
N GLY A 9 -7.00 6.31 5.36
CA GLY A 9 -6.46 4.97 5.12
C GLY A 9 -6.69 4.48 3.68
N VAL A 10 -7.91 4.68 3.16
CA VAL A 10 -8.25 4.37 1.76
C VAL A 10 -7.41 5.20 0.80
N VAL A 11 -7.24 6.50 1.04
CA VAL A 11 -6.42 7.38 0.19
C VAL A 11 -4.96 6.91 0.15
N CYS A 12 -4.37 6.57 1.30
CA CYS A 12 -3.01 6.05 1.38
C CYS A 12 -2.85 4.76 0.55
N ILE A 13 -3.78 3.82 0.67
CA ILE A 13 -3.75 2.55 -0.06
C ILE A 13 -3.89 2.79 -1.58
N VAL A 14 -4.79 3.67 -2.00
CA VAL A 14 -4.99 4.02 -3.42
C VAL A 14 -3.74 4.65 -4.03
N ILE A 15 -3.07 5.54 -3.30
CA ILE A 15 -1.81 6.15 -3.73
C ILE A 15 -0.72 5.08 -3.87
N THR A 16 -0.61 4.16 -2.91
CA THR A 16 0.36 3.07 -3.02
C THR A 16 0.10 2.19 -4.24
N PHE A 17 -1.15 1.79 -4.50
CA PHE A 17 -1.46 1.02 -5.71
C PHE A 17 -1.14 1.77 -7.00
N ARG A 18 -1.35 3.09 -7.04
CA ARG A 18 -0.98 3.92 -8.20
C ARG A 18 0.52 3.90 -8.50
N ILE A 19 1.36 3.77 -7.48
CA ILE A 19 2.82 3.70 -7.62
C ILE A 19 3.26 2.27 -7.98
N TYR A 20 2.70 1.27 -7.29
CA TYR A 20 3.11 -0.12 -7.39
C TYR A 20 2.62 -0.83 -8.67
N ILE A 21 1.39 -0.58 -9.11
CA ILE A 21 0.80 -1.20 -10.32
C ILE A 21 1.66 -0.94 -11.58
N PRO A 22 2.06 0.30 -11.91
CA PRO A 22 2.88 0.54 -13.11
C PRO A 22 4.28 -0.07 -13.04
N GLU A 23 4.85 -0.29 -11.85
CA GLU A 23 6.13 -1.01 -11.69
C GLU A 23 5.98 -2.50 -12.02
N ILE A 24 4.97 -3.17 -11.47
CA ILE A 24 4.68 -4.58 -11.83
C ILE A 24 4.33 -4.72 -13.32
N MET A 25 3.61 -3.76 -13.89
CA MET A 25 3.23 -3.81 -15.31
C MET A 25 4.41 -3.65 -16.26
N LYS A 26 5.52 -3.03 -15.81
CA LYS A 26 6.76 -2.92 -16.60
C LYS A 26 7.62 -4.19 -16.55
N ALA A 27 7.39 -5.08 -15.59
CA ALA A 27 8.12 -6.34 -15.48
C ALA A 27 7.62 -7.35 -16.53
N ASP A 28 8.52 -7.76 -17.43
CA ASP A 28 8.23 -8.72 -18.52
C ASP A 28 8.17 -10.16 -18.01
N SER A 29 8.89 -10.49 -16.92
CA SER A 29 8.98 -11.85 -16.40
C SER A 29 8.26 -12.04 -15.06
N VAL A 30 7.75 -13.26 -14.84
CA VAL A 30 7.12 -13.65 -13.55
C VAL A 30 8.13 -13.51 -12.39
N LYS A 31 9.42 -13.76 -12.64
CA LYS A 31 10.49 -13.58 -11.65
C LYS A 31 10.65 -12.12 -11.22
N GLU A 32 10.63 -11.19 -12.17
CA GLU A 32 10.72 -9.76 -11.87
C GLU A 32 9.50 -9.28 -11.11
N LYS A 33 8.29 -9.72 -11.46
CA LYS A 33 7.08 -9.39 -10.70
C LYS A 33 7.15 -9.86 -9.24
N TRP A 34 7.72 -11.03 -9.01
CA TRP A 34 7.96 -11.53 -7.66
C TRP A 34 9.05 -10.74 -6.93
N MET A 35 10.13 -10.32 -7.61
CA MET A 35 11.12 -9.42 -6.99
C MET A 35 10.50 -8.09 -6.61
N GLU A 36 9.78 -7.43 -7.50
CA GLU A 36 9.08 -6.16 -7.24
C GLU A 36 8.08 -6.29 -6.08
N PHE A 37 7.39 -7.43 -5.98
CA PHE A 37 6.52 -7.72 -4.84
C PHE A 37 7.28 -7.93 -3.53
N PHE A 38 8.37 -8.70 -3.55
CA PHE A 38 9.18 -8.87 -2.36
C PHE A 38 9.79 -7.55 -1.93
N ASP A 39 10.30 -6.76 -2.87
CA ASP A 39 10.88 -5.45 -2.62
C ASP A 39 9.84 -4.50 -2.03
N PHE A 40 8.62 -4.49 -2.57
CA PHE A 40 7.50 -3.77 -1.95
C PHE A 40 7.19 -4.24 -0.53
N VAL A 41 7.29 -5.53 -0.20
CA VAL A 41 7.01 -6.02 1.16
C VAL A 41 8.16 -5.76 2.13
N THR A 42 9.41 -5.86 1.68
CA THR A 42 10.60 -5.77 2.54
C THR A 42 11.22 -4.40 2.61
N ASP A 43 11.09 -3.58 1.57
CA ASP A 43 11.62 -2.22 1.56
C ASP A 43 10.51 -1.21 1.92
N PRO A 44 10.59 -0.56 3.09
CA PRO A 44 9.60 0.41 3.56
C PRO A 44 9.54 1.69 2.69
N PHE A 45 10.57 1.97 1.88
CA PHE A 45 10.69 3.22 1.13
C PHE A 45 10.05 3.15 -0.27
N THR A 46 9.74 1.97 -0.78
CA THR A 46 9.10 1.74 -2.10
C THR A 46 7.58 2.01 -2.11
N GLY A 47 7.07 2.78 -1.15
CA GLY A 47 5.64 3.11 -1.01
C GLY A 47 4.83 2.13 -0.14
N SER A 48 5.47 1.10 0.37
CA SER A 48 4.90 0.11 1.29
C SER A 48 4.63 0.69 2.68
N SER A 49 5.44 1.65 3.15
CA SER A 49 5.16 2.44 4.36
C SER A 49 3.80 3.14 4.30
N LEU A 50 3.43 3.71 3.15
CA LEU A 50 2.10 4.32 2.94
C LEU A 50 0.98 3.28 2.96
N PHE A 51 1.23 2.08 2.44
CA PHE A 51 0.28 0.98 2.47
C PHE A 51 0.06 0.47 3.90
N TYR A 52 1.13 0.25 4.65
CA TYR A 52 1.06 -0.15 6.06
C TYR A 52 0.42 0.93 6.94
N LEU A 53 0.74 2.21 6.71
CA LEU A 53 0.08 3.32 7.39
C LEU A 53 -1.41 3.36 7.06
N GLY A 54 -1.77 3.18 5.78
CA GLY A 54 -3.14 3.14 5.32
C GLY A 54 -3.94 1.99 5.96
N LEU A 55 -3.35 0.80 6.01
CA LEU A 55 -3.91 -0.36 6.71
C LEU A 55 -4.10 -0.09 8.21
N LEU A 56 -3.12 0.52 8.87
CA LEU A 56 -3.19 0.86 10.28
C LEU A 56 -4.32 1.86 10.56
N LEU A 57 -4.46 2.88 9.70
CA LEU A 57 -5.53 3.88 9.77
C LEU A 57 -6.91 3.27 9.51
N MET A 58 -7.01 2.29 8.61
CA MET A 58 -8.25 1.55 8.41
C MET A 58 -8.62 0.72 9.64
N LEU A 59 -7.65 0.00 10.23
CA LEU A 59 -7.83 -0.77 11.47
C LEU A 59 -8.26 0.14 12.62
N TYR A 60 -7.56 1.26 12.81
CA TYR A 60 -7.92 2.25 13.82
C TYR A 60 -9.30 2.84 13.56
N GLY A 61 -9.62 3.17 12.31
CA GLY A 61 -10.92 3.69 11.91
C GLY A 61 -12.06 2.71 12.20
N LEU A 62 -11.85 1.42 11.95
CA LEU A 62 -12.80 0.34 12.24
C LEU A 62 -13.00 0.12 13.75
N ILE A 63 -11.94 0.19 14.56
CA ILE A 63 -12.02 0.02 16.01
C ILE A 63 -12.61 1.27 16.69
N SER A 64 -12.41 2.45 16.10
CA SER A 64 -12.83 3.75 16.63
C SER A 64 -14.16 4.25 16.05
N ILE A 65 -14.88 3.38 15.34
CA ILE A 65 -16.27 3.56 14.89
C ILE A 65 -17.22 3.07 15.97
#